data_AF-A0A7S4KZE0-F1
#
_entry.id   AF-A0A7S4KZE0-F1
#
_cell.length_a   1.000
_cell.length_b   1.000
_cell.length_c   1.000
_cell.angle_alpha   90.00
_cell.angle_beta   90.00
_cell.angle_gamma   90.00
#
_symmetry.space_group_name_H-M   'P 1'
#
loop_
_entity.id
_entity.type
_entity.pdbx_description
1 polymer ?
#
loop_
_entity_poly.entity_id
_entity_poly.type
_entity_poly.pdbx_seq_one_letter_code
_entity_poly.pdbx_strand_id
1 'polypeptide(L)'
;VRAKERNEGPPILADPEGYTQFFSQGTWSRTPVYLWKPIAGPAYVALGVVATSTNKPPGKGTCKVVHESVCRPASVRFTNSDLGRGTPLWSTLKSKARFSITLYQVGNGESFPEQRVRKLEEEKERRKGEKRAEEEREVGG
;
A
#
# COMPACT_ATOMS: atom_id res chain seq x y z
N VAL A 1 -4.38 36.34 -15.37
CA VAL A 1 -4.10 34.94 -15.76
C VAL A 1 -4.57 34.04 -14.61
N ARG A 2 -5.73 33.40 -14.75
CA ARG A 2 -6.38 32.63 -13.68
C ARG A 2 -5.95 31.18 -13.81
N ALA A 3 -5.00 30.74 -12.97
CA ALA A 3 -4.62 29.33 -12.90
C ALA A 3 -5.69 28.58 -12.09
N LYS A 4 -6.34 27.60 -12.74
CA LYS A 4 -7.21 26.61 -12.12
C LYS A 4 -6.41 25.85 -11.06
N GLU A 5 -6.63 26.12 -9.78
CA GLU A 5 -6.42 25.10 -8.75
C GLU A 5 -7.42 23.99 -9.02
N ARG A 6 -6.97 22.96 -9.75
CA ARG A 6 -7.69 21.70 -9.82
C ARG A 6 -7.54 21.06 -8.45
N ASN A 7 -8.69 20.76 -7.86
CA ASN A 7 -8.86 20.08 -6.59
C ASN A 7 -8.30 18.65 -6.72
N GLU A 8 -7.00 18.50 -6.57
CA GLU A 8 -6.33 17.21 -6.55
C GLU A 8 -5.92 16.96 -5.09
N GLY A 9 -6.38 15.84 -4.54
CA GLY A 9 -6.15 15.48 -3.15
C GLY A 9 -4.67 15.34 -2.77
N PRO A 10 -4.35 14.88 -1.55
CA PRO A 10 -2.97 14.67 -1.14
C PRO A 10 -2.19 13.80 -2.16
N PRO A 11 -0.89 14.07 -2.38
CA PRO A 11 -0.11 13.34 -3.37
C PRO A 11 -0.02 11.85 -3.04
N ILE A 12 0.07 11.00 -4.07
CA ILE A 12 0.18 9.54 -3.86
C ILE A 12 1.48 9.16 -3.14
N LEU A 13 2.55 9.94 -3.30
CA LEU A 13 3.83 9.73 -2.62
C LEU A 13 4.16 10.94 -1.75
N ALA A 14 4.58 10.68 -0.52
CA ALA A 14 5.05 11.72 0.40
C ALA A 14 6.39 11.35 1.03
N ASP A 15 7.10 12.35 1.56
CA ASP A 15 8.25 12.11 2.41
C ASP A 15 7.80 11.54 3.76
N PRO A 16 8.56 10.58 4.34
CA PRO A 16 8.27 10.13 5.69
C PRO A 16 8.53 11.26 6.70
N GLU A 17 7.78 11.26 7.80
CA GLU A 17 7.95 12.23 8.90
C GLU A 17 9.25 11.98 9.67
N GLY A 18 9.76 10.76 9.59
CA GLY A 18 11.02 10.34 10.21
C GLY A 18 11.27 8.86 10.03
N TYR A 19 12.15 8.32 10.85
CA TYR A 19 12.52 6.90 10.82
C TYR A 19 12.65 6.34 12.23
N THR A 20 12.16 5.12 12.42
CA THR A 20 12.39 4.34 13.63
C THR A 20 13.36 3.21 13.30
N GLN A 21 14.44 3.05 14.07
CA GLN A 21 15.34 1.93 13.90
C GLN A 21 14.62 0.64 14.32
N PHE A 22 14.46 -0.28 13.39
CA PHE A 22 13.75 -1.54 13.60
C PHE A 22 14.71 -2.68 13.91
N PHE A 23 15.93 -2.65 13.34
CA PHE A 23 16.93 -3.68 13.54
C PHE A 23 18.32 -3.11 13.34
N SER A 24 19.30 -3.70 14.03
CA SER A 24 20.72 -3.46 13.74
C SER A 24 21.51 -4.74 13.96
N GLN A 25 22.36 -5.09 12.99
CA GLN A 25 23.43 -6.05 13.18
C GLN A 25 24.70 -5.26 13.48
N GLY A 26 25.18 -5.44 14.71
CA GLY A 26 25.97 -4.45 15.46
C GLY A 26 27.26 -3.93 14.82
N THR A 27 27.78 -2.89 15.48
CA THR A 27 29.03 -2.15 15.22
C THR A 27 30.30 -3.02 15.17
N TRP A 28 30.21 -4.29 15.58
CA TRP A 28 31.31 -5.26 15.63
C TRP A 28 31.38 -6.16 14.39
N SER A 29 30.40 -6.08 13.49
CA SER A 29 30.50 -6.74 12.20
C SER A 29 31.36 -5.90 11.25
N ARG A 30 32.14 -6.56 10.37
CA ARG A 30 32.91 -5.86 9.32
C ARG A 30 32.02 -5.06 8.36
N THR A 31 30.73 -5.40 8.30
CA THR A 31 29.70 -4.79 7.47
C THR A 31 28.45 -4.56 8.32
N PRO A 32 28.41 -3.50 9.14
CA PRO A 32 27.25 -3.20 9.96
C PRO A 32 26.05 -2.86 9.08
N VAL A 33 24.87 -3.29 9.51
CA VAL A 33 23.60 -3.03 8.81
C VAL A 33 22.57 -2.58 9.82
N TYR A 34 21.92 -1.47 9.51
CA TYR A 34 20.83 -0.87 10.28
C TYR A 34 19.60 -0.81 9.39
N LEU A 35 18.47 -1.30 9.89
CA LEU A 35 17.19 -1.24 9.18
C LEU A 35 16.30 -0.20 9.84
N TRP A 36 15.81 0.73 9.02
CA TRP A 36 15.01 1.86 9.42
C TRP A 36 13.62 1.75 8.82
N LYS A 37 12.60 1.76 9.68
CA LYS A 37 11.21 1.82 9.24
C LYS A 37 10.81 3.29 9.07
N PRO A 38 10.37 3.72 7.87
CA PRO A 38 9.84 5.07 7.69
C PRO A 38 8.59 5.27 8.56
N ILE A 39 8.49 6.45 9.18
CA ILE A 39 7.30 6.88 9.91
C ILE A 39 6.38 7.56 8.89
N ALA A 40 5.26 6.90 8.58
CA ALA A 40 4.27 7.44 7.66
C ALA A 40 3.32 8.39 8.39
N GLY A 41 3.07 9.54 7.78
CA GLY A 41 2.08 10.49 8.28
C GLY A 41 0.63 10.03 8.05
N PRO A 42 -0.36 10.82 8.50
CA PRO A 42 -1.78 10.49 8.33
C PRO A 42 -2.15 10.20 6.87
N ALA A 43 -2.90 9.12 6.64
CA ALA A 43 -3.31 8.61 5.32
C ALA A 43 -2.17 8.06 4.43
N TYR A 44 -0.98 7.80 4.99
CA TYR A 44 0.11 7.13 4.28
C TYR A 44 0.52 5.85 4.98
N VAL A 45 1.12 4.94 4.22
CA VAL A 45 1.67 3.68 4.69
C VAL A 45 3.14 3.53 4.28
N ALA A 46 3.94 2.99 5.19
CA ALA A 46 5.30 2.55 4.89
C ALA A 46 5.28 1.10 4.38
N LEU A 47 5.61 0.90 3.11
CA LEU A 47 5.56 -0.42 2.46
C LEU A 47 6.77 -1.31 2.76
N GLY A 48 7.79 -0.80 3.45
CA GLY A 48 9.04 -1.52 3.71
C GLY A 48 9.97 -0.80 4.67
N VAL A 49 11.25 -1.16 4.62
CA VAL A 49 12.33 -0.60 5.43
C VAL A 49 13.51 -0.15 4.56
N VAL A 50 14.31 0.77 5.06
CA VAL A 50 15.54 1.24 4.42
C VAL A 50 16.75 0.65 5.16
N ALA A 51 17.68 0.06 4.42
CA ALA A 51 18.93 -0.45 4.99
C ALA A 51 20.06 0.59 4.86
N THR A 52 20.82 0.82 5.92
CA THR A 52 22.00 1.69 5.93
C THR A 52 23.20 0.97 6.54
N SER A 53 24.40 1.39 6.16
CA SER A 53 25.67 0.94 6.77
C SER A 53 26.06 1.73 8.02
N THR A 54 25.41 2.87 8.27
CA THR A 54 25.66 3.73 9.44
C THR A 54 24.49 3.68 10.41
N ASN A 55 24.76 3.88 11.70
CA ASN A 55 23.75 4.01 12.76
C ASN A 55 22.94 5.32 12.72
N LYS A 56 23.04 6.09 11.64
CA LYS A 56 22.27 7.30 11.41
C LYS A 56 21.06 7.00 10.54
N PRO A 57 19.91 7.67 10.78
CA PRO A 57 18.74 7.51 9.95
C PRO A 57 19.04 7.94 8.49
N PRO A 58 18.32 7.40 7.50
CA PRO A 58 18.46 7.80 6.11
C PRO A 58 18.21 9.30 5.92
N GLY A 59 18.87 9.87 4.90
CA GLY A 59 18.64 11.26 4.50
C GLY A 59 17.27 11.48 3.88
N LYS A 60 16.81 12.73 3.84
CA LYS A 60 15.57 13.11 3.14
C LYS A 60 15.61 12.67 1.67
N GLY A 61 14.48 12.20 1.16
CA GLY A 61 14.36 11.72 -0.23
C GLY A 61 14.89 10.30 -0.48
N THR A 62 15.47 9.62 0.52
CA THR A 62 15.96 8.23 0.35
C THR A 62 14.82 7.25 0.03
N CYS A 63 13.63 7.49 0.60
CA CYS A 63 12.43 6.72 0.28
C CYS A 63 11.19 7.62 0.35
N LYS A 64 10.06 7.08 -0.12
CA LYS A 64 8.74 7.71 0.00
C LYS A 64 7.78 6.77 0.73
N VAL A 65 6.79 7.35 1.40
CA VAL A 65 5.61 6.65 1.88
C VAL A 65 4.49 6.79 0.87
N VAL A 66 3.56 5.84 0.86
CA VAL A 66 2.53 5.74 -0.18
C VAL A 66 1.16 5.99 0.42
N HIS A 67 0.34 6.81 -0.25
CA HIS A 67 -1.00 7.12 0.20
C HIS A 67 -1.83 5.82 0.31
N GLU A 68 -2.60 5.68 1.39
CA GLU A 68 -3.31 4.44 1.69
C GLU A 68 -4.35 4.08 0.64
N SER A 69 -4.87 5.05 -0.13
CA SER A 69 -5.87 4.80 -1.17
C SER A 69 -5.40 3.86 -2.30
N VAL A 70 -4.09 3.74 -2.51
CA VAL A 70 -3.50 2.86 -3.52
C VAL A 70 -2.85 1.62 -2.91
N CYS A 71 -2.96 1.44 -1.59
CA CYS A 71 -2.36 0.35 -0.84
C CYS A 71 -3.44 -0.48 -0.17
N ARG A 72 -3.28 -1.80 -0.17
CA ARG A 72 -4.15 -2.70 0.60
C ARG A 72 -3.32 -3.76 1.30
N PRO A 73 -3.60 -4.10 2.56
CA PRO A 73 -3.02 -5.29 3.17
C PRO A 73 -3.30 -6.51 2.28
N ALA A 74 -2.25 -7.20 1.86
CA ALA A 74 -2.38 -8.40 1.06
C ALA A 74 -2.80 -9.55 1.98
N SER A 75 -3.94 -10.18 1.69
CA SER A 75 -4.30 -11.48 2.27
C SER A 75 -3.50 -12.58 1.58
N VAL A 76 -2.30 -12.86 2.11
CA VAL A 76 -1.54 -14.02 1.64
C VAL A 76 -2.14 -15.28 2.23
N ARG A 77 -2.84 -16.07 1.41
CA ARG A 77 -3.23 -17.43 1.77
C ARG A 77 -1.99 -18.32 1.64
N PHE A 78 -1.36 -18.63 2.76
CA PHE A 78 -0.26 -19.59 2.77
C PHE A 78 -0.86 -20.99 2.58
N THR A 79 -0.53 -21.65 1.47
CA THR A 79 -1.08 -22.97 1.12
C THR A 79 -0.26 -24.15 1.63
N ASN A 80 0.80 -23.95 2.42
CA ASN A 80 1.55 -25.08 2.95
C ASN A 80 1.96 -24.93 4.41
N SER A 81 1.91 -26.10 5.06
CA SER A 81 1.91 -26.45 6.48
C SER A 81 3.11 -26.02 7.32
N ASP A 82 4.11 -25.32 6.77
CA ASP A 82 5.38 -25.06 7.46
C ASP A 82 5.49 -23.65 8.09
N LEU A 83 4.51 -22.76 7.86
CA LEU A 83 4.37 -21.50 8.60
C LEU A 83 2.97 -21.41 9.22
N GLY A 84 2.75 -22.24 10.25
CA GLY A 84 1.45 -22.47 10.89
C GLY A 84 0.79 -21.29 11.62
N ARG A 85 0.88 -20.03 11.16
CA ARG A 85 0.16 -18.90 11.76
C ARG A 85 -0.23 -17.77 10.80
N GLY A 86 -0.33 -18.03 9.50
CA GLY A 86 -1.02 -17.14 8.54
C GLY A 86 -0.49 -15.71 8.41
N THR A 87 0.62 -15.38 9.06
CA THR A 87 1.21 -14.04 9.10
C THR A 87 2.62 -14.12 8.52
N PRO A 88 2.96 -13.31 7.50
CA PRO A 88 4.32 -13.26 7.00
C PRO A 88 5.25 -12.76 8.10
N LEU A 89 6.28 -13.55 8.38
CA LEU A 89 7.29 -13.25 9.38
C LEU A 89 8.65 -13.19 8.71
N TRP A 90 9.42 -12.15 9.03
CA TRP A 90 10.86 -12.21 8.81
C TRP A 90 11.52 -12.93 9.97
N SER A 91 12.45 -13.81 9.65
CA SER A 91 13.35 -14.42 10.63
C SER A 91 14.79 -14.28 10.16
N THR A 92 15.70 -14.12 11.11
CA THR A 92 17.11 -14.25 10.80
C THR A 92 17.47 -15.74 10.79
N LEU A 93 18.33 -16.20 9.87
CA LEU A 93 18.76 -17.61 9.86
C LEU A 93 19.52 -18.00 11.14
N LYS A 94 20.20 -17.05 11.79
CA LYS A 94 21.06 -17.30 12.95
C LYS A 94 20.37 -17.11 14.30
N SER A 95 19.31 -16.31 14.37
CA SER A 95 18.56 -16.09 15.61
C SER A 95 17.08 -16.42 15.41
N LYS A 96 16.44 -17.02 16.42
CA LYS A 96 14.99 -17.29 16.41
C LYS A 96 14.14 -16.01 16.50
N ALA A 97 14.74 -14.82 16.37
CA ALA A 97 14.00 -13.56 16.32
C ALA A 97 13.04 -13.56 15.13
N ARG A 98 11.80 -13.16 15.41
CA ARG A 98 10.72 -13.09 14.44
C ARG A 98 10.17 -11.67 14.41
N PHE A 99 10.00 -11.15 13.20
CA PHE A 99 9.58 -9.80 12.93
C PHE A 99 8.30 -9.87 12.11
N SER A 100 7.20 -9.30 12.61
CA SER A 100 5.96 -9.23 11.86
C SER A 100 6.12 -8.30 10.66
N ILE A 101 5.62 -8.73 9.51
CA ILE A 101 5.57 -7.92 8.30
C ILE A 101 4.11 -7.85 7.85
N THR A 102 3.72 -6.70 7.30
CA THR A 102 2.49 -6.56 6.54
C THR A 102 2.86 -6.50 5.07
N LEU A 103 2.35 -7.43 4.28
CA LEU A 103 2.48 -7.37 2.83
C LEU A 103 1.38 -6.45 2.31
N TYR A 104 1.69 -5.64 1.30
CA TYR A 104 0.75 -4.74 0.67
C TYR A 104 0.63 -5.06 -0.81
N GLN A 105 -0.61 -5.08 -1.30
CA GLN A 105 -0.92 -4.96 -2.72
C GLN A 105 -1.00 -3.48 -3.07
N VAL A 106 -0.21 -3.05 -4.06
CA VAL A 106 -0.21 -1.67 -4.57
C VAL A 106 -0.95 -1.66 -5.90
N GLY A 107 -1.97 -0.81 -6.02
CA GLY A 107 -2.71 -0.63 -7.27
C GLY A 107 -1.89 0.21 -8.26
N ASN A 108 -1.41 -0.40 -9.35
CA ASN A 108 -0.67 0.29 -10.42
C ASN A 108 -1.58 1.10 -11.37
N GLY A 109 -2.60 1.79 -10.83
CA GLY A 109 -3.60 2.51 -11.62
C GLY A 109 -4.80 1.66 -12.10
N GLU A 110 -4.79 0.36 -11.85
CA GLU A 110 -6.00 -0.46 -12.02
C GLU A 110 -6.87 -0.39 -10.76
N SER A 111 -8.16 -0.11 -10.95
CA SER A 111 -9.14 -0.19 -9.86
C SER A 111 -9.14 -1.60 -9.29
N PHE A 112 -9.03 -1.72 -7.97
CA PHE A 112 -9.05 -3.01 -7.31
C PHE A 112 -10.30 -3.83 -7.72
N PRO A 113 -10.25 -5.19 -7.68
CA PRO A 113 -11.32 -6.04 -8.20
C PRO A 113 -12.72 -5.63 -7.74
N GLU A 114 -12.87 -5.21 -6.48
CA GLU A 114 -14.15 -4.81 -5.90
C GLU A 114 -14.64 -3.44 -6.40
N GLN A 115 -13.74 -2.51 -6.66
CA GLN A 115 -14.09 -1.24 -7.32
C GLN A 115 -14.48 -1.48 -8.78
N ARG A 116 -13.87 -2.48 -9.44
CA ARG A 116 -14.24 -2.91 -10.79
C ARG A 116 -15.62 -3.57 -10.79
N VAL A 117 -15.92 -4.44 -9.83
CA VAL A 117 -17.25 -5.06 -9.63
C VAL A 117 -18.30 -3.97 -9.41
N ARG A 118 -18.04 -3.03 -8.49
CA ARG A 118 -18.95 -1.92 -8.20
C ARG A 118 -19.23 -1.06 -9.45
N LYS A 119 -18.19 -0.71 -10.22
CA LYS A 119 -18.37 0.02 -11.49
C LYS A 119 -19.23 -0.74 -12.49
N LEU A 120 -19.05 -2.06 -12.59
CA LEU A 120 -19.84 -2.89 -13.50
C LEU A 120 -21.30 -2.98 -13.04
N GLU A 121 -21.56 -3.04 -11.74
CA GLU A 121 -22.91 -3.01 -11.17
C GLU A 121 -23.61 -1.66 -11.42
N GLU A 122 -22.91 -0.55 -11.16
CA GLU A 122 -23.40 0.80 -11.43
C GLU A 122 -23.70 1.01 -12.93
N GLU A 123 -22.85 0.50 -13.83
CA GLU A 123 -23.08 0.57 -15.28
C GLU A 123 -24.25 -0.31 -15.73
N LYS A 124 -24.41 -1.50 -15.13
CA LYS A 124 -25.51 -2.42 -15.43
C LYS A 124 -26.86 -1.82 -15.04
N GLU A 125 -26.95 -1.19 -13.88
CA GLU A 125 -28.17 -0.50 -13.44
C GLU A 125 -28.49 0.70 -14.33
N ARG A 126 -27.49 1.47 -14.76
CA ARG A 126 -27.70 2.58 -15.73
C ARG A 126 -28.31 2.08 -17.04
N ARG A 127 -27.74 1.01 -17.63
CA ARG A 127 -28.25 0.43 -18.89
C ARG A 127 -29.67 -0.15 -18.73
N LYS A 128 -29.99 -0.70 -17.56
CA LYS A 128 -31.33 -1.20 -17.24
C LYS A 128 -32.35 -0.08 -17.16
N GLY A 129 -31.99 1.05 -16.56
CA GLY A 129 -32.83 2.26 -16.51
C GLY A 129 -33.08 2.85 -17.90
N GLU A 130 -32.06 2.90 -18.76
CA GLU A 130 -32.19 3.40 -20.14
C GLU A 130 -33.14 2.54 -20.98
N LYS A 131 -33.03 1.21 -20.92
CA LYS A 131 -33.96 0.31 -21.62
C LYS A 131 -35.41 0.46 -21.15
N ARG A 132 -35.62 0.60 -19.84
CA ARG A 132 -36.96 0.78 -19.29
C ARG A 132 -37.60 2.10 -19.76
N ALA A 133 -36.81 3.16 -19.83
CA ALA A 133 -37.27 4.45 -20.33
C ALA A 133 -37.56 4.45 -21.85
N GLU A 134 -36.88 3.59 -22.61
CA GLU A 134 -37.11 3.39 -24.04
C GLU A 134 -38.40 2.58 -24.29
N GLU A 135 -38.61 1.47 -23.56
CA GLU A 135 -39.85 0.68 -23.63
C GLU A 135 -41.09 1.49 -23.20
N GLU A 136 -40.97 2.35 -22.18
CA GLU A 136 -42.06 3.23 -21.75
C GLU A 136 -42.41 4.31 -22.80
N ARG A 137 -41.48 4.67 -23.70
CA ARG A 137 -41.74 5.58 -24.83
C ARG A 137 -42.40 4.88 -26.01
N GLU A 138 -42.07 3.62 -26.28
CA GLU A 138 -42.66 2.84 -27.38
C GLU A 138 -44.10 2.39 -27.08
N VAL A 139 -44.46 2.16 -25.82
CA VAL A 139 -45.81 1.73 -25.42
C VAL A 139 -46.79 2.91 -25.29
N GLY A 140 -46.28 4.14 -25.15
CA GLY A 140 -47.08 5.35 -24.94
C GLY A 140 -47.34 6.21 -26.20
N GLY A 141 -46.81 5.83 -27.36
CA GLY A 141 -47.02 6.52 -28.66
C GLY A 141 -47.87 5.71 -29.61
#